data_AF-A0A951V4E8-F1
#
_entry.id   AF-A0A951V4E8-F1
#
_cell.length_a   1.000
_cell.length_b   1.000
_cell.length_c   1.000
_cell.angle_alpha   90.00
_cell.angle_beta   90.00
_cell.angle_gamma   90.00
#
_symmetry.space_group_name_H-M   'P 1'
#
loop_
_entity.id
_entity.type
_entity.pdbx_description
1 polymer ?
#
loop_
_entity_poly.entity_id
_entity_poly.type
_entity_poly.pdbx_seq_one_letter_code
_entity_poly.pdbx_strand_id
1 'polypeptide(L)'
;SHDRFFLDMLVTKVIYFKNKAIREFLGNFSEYEEKLLSLQPEAADRVKNHDAPDRKAQKRREAEERQKRYRALKGVREELATLEQQITELDTRKKELDAMFMSANFKDLSLDEMRKLSHEHEKIVRKLERHEEHWLELQEKLEAYQ
;
A
#
# COMPACT_ATOMS: atom_id res chain seq x y z
N SER A 1 11.20 -31.99 -4.52
CA SER A 1 9.75 -32.00 -4.24
C SER A 1 9.50 -31.00 -3.14
N HIS A 2 9.28 -29.72 -3.49
CA HIS A 2 9.29 -28.62 -2.52
C HIS A 2 7.87 -28.23 -2.13
N ASP A 3 7.68 -27.91 -0.85
CA ASP A 3 6.41 -27.64 -0.18
C ASP A 3 5.47 -26.70 -0.95
N ARG A 4 4.54 -27.30 -1.72
CA ARG A 4 3.44 -26.58 -2.37
C ARG A 4 2.59 -25.82 -1.35
N PHE A 5 2.39 -26.39 -0.16
CA PHE A 5 1.64 -25.76 0.91
C PHE A 5 2.34 -24.51 1.48
N PHE A 6 3.68 -24.51 1.53
CA PHE A 6 4.46 -23.36 1.96
C PHE A 6 4.38 -22.22 0.95
N LEU A 7 4.50 -22.54 -0.34
CA LEU A 7 4.33 -21.56 -1.40
C LEU A 7 2.89 -21.03 -1.43
N ASP A 8 1.89 -21.87 -1.18
CA ASP A 8 0.50 -21.40 -1.17
C ASP A 8 0.18 -20.45 -0.01
N MET A 9 0.90 -20.58 1.11
CA MET A 9 0.71 -19.72 2.27
C MET A 9 1.46 -18.37 2.13
N LEU A 10 2.57 -18.35 1.40
CA LEU A 10 3.44 -17.17 1.29
C LEU A 10 3.28 -16.40 -0.02
N VAL A 11 2.90 -17.07 -1.09
CA VAL A 11 2.82 -16.46 -2.41
C VAL A 11 1.52 -15.67 -2.52
N THR A 12 1.66 -14.36 -2.42
CA THR A 12 0.58 -13.38 -2.58
C THR A 12 0.42 -12.88 -4.01
N LYS A 13 1.43 -13.14 -4.85
CA LYS A 13 1.50 -12.70 -6.25
C LYS A 13 2.39 -13.64 -7.05
N VAL A 14 1.86 -14.16 -8.16
CA VAL A 14 2.63 -14.93 -9.16
C VAL A 14 2.82 -14.05 -10.39
N ILE A 15 4.08 -13.75 -10.73
CA ILE A 15 4.43 -13.07 -11.97
C ILE A 15 4.79 -14.15 -13.00
N TYR A 16 4.13 -14.14 -14.16
CA TYR A 16 4.39 -15.11 -15.22
C TYR A 16 4.55 -14.44 -16.59
N PHE A 17 5.44 -15.02 -17.40
CA PHE A 17 5.71 -14.57 -18.76
C PHE A 17 4.83 -15.33 -19.74
N LYS A 18 4.02 -14.61 -20.52
CA LYS A 18 3.21 -15.21 -21.60
C LYS A 18 3.09 -14.25 -22.78
N ASN A 19 3.34 -14.74 -23.99
CA ASN A 19 3.24 -13.97 -25.25
C ASN A 19 4.05 -12.66 -25.26
N LYS A 20 5.32 -12.70 -24.83
CA LYS A 20 6.22 -11.53 -24.72
C LYS A 20 5.71 -10.39 -23.80
N ALA A 21 4.68 -10.64 -22.99
CA ALA A 21 4.16 -9.70 -22.01
C ALA A 21 4.28 -10.29 -20.59
N ILE A 22 4.61 -9.43 -19.63
CA ILE A 22 4.57 -9.75 -18.21
C ILE A 22 3.11 -9.67 -17.77
N ARG A 23 2.61 -10.75 -17.18
CA ARG A 23 1.27 -10.78 -16.60
C ARG A 23 1.36 -11.15 -15.13
N GLU A 24 0.51 -10.50 -14.35
CA GLU A 24 0.43 -10.71 -12.92
C GLU A 24 -0.82 -11.54 -12.62
N PHE A 25 -0.64 -12.60 -11.85
CA PHE A 25 -1.73 -13.37 -11.28
C PHE A 25 -1.76 -13.13 -9.78
N LEU A 26 -2.85 -12.52 -9.32
CA LEU A 26 -3.13 -12.32 -7.91
C LEU A 26 -3.81 -13.58 -7.41
N GLY A 27 -3.04 -14.42 -6.73
CA GLY A 27 -3.43 -15.74 -6.26
C GLY A 27 -2.22 -16.53 -5.81
N ASN A 28 -2.47 -17.68 -5.21
CA ASN A 28 -1.40 -18.57 -4.74
C ASN A 28 -0.86 -19.44 -5.89
N PHE A 29 0.17 -20.25 -5.61
CA PHE A 29 0.82 -21.05 -6.62
C PHE A 29 -0.10 -22.15 -7.19
N SER A 30 -0.88 -22.81 -6.34
CA SER A 30 -1.82 -23.86 -6.76
C SER A 30 -2.95 -23.34 -7.63
N GLU A 31 -3.46 -22.13 -7.39
CA GLU A 31 -4.46 -21.47 -8.24
C GLU A 31 -3.89 -21.15 -9.63
N TYR A 32 -2.62 -20.78 -9.71
CA TYR A 32 -1.93 -20.60 -10.99
C TYR A 32 -1.75 -21.93 -11.73
N GLU A 33 -1.39 -23.02 -11.03
CA GLU A 33 -1.33 -24.38 -11.60
C GLU A 33 -2.70 -24.84 -12.13
N GLU A 34 -3.79 -24.69 -11.36
CA GLU A 34 -5.14 -25.06 -11.82
C GLU A 34 -5.58 -24.25 -13.04
N LYS A 35 -5.26 -22.96 -13.08
CA LYS A 35 -5.52 -22.12 -14.26
C LYS A 35 -4.71 -22.56 -15.48
N LEU A 36 -3.47 -23.02 -15.28
CA LEU A 36 -2.64 -23.61 -16.34
C LEU A 36 -3.21 -24.93 -16.85
N LEU A 37 -3.64 -25.82 -15.95
CA LEU A 37 -4.24 -27.12 -16.31
C LEU A 37 -5.59 -26.95 -17.01
N SER A 38 -6.43 -26.00 -16.59
CA SER A 38 -7.72 -25.73 -17.25
C SER A 38 -7.59 -25.08 -18.63
N LEU A 39 -6.42 -24.52 -18.95
CA LEU A 39 -6.07 -24.07 -20.30
C LEU A 39 -5.57 -25.23 -21.20
N GLN A 40 -5.36 -26.43 -20.65
CA GLN A 40 -5.05 -27.65 -21.38
C GLN A 40 -6.28 -28.57 -21.41
N PRO A 41 -6.92 -28.75 -22.59
CA PRO A 41 -8.24 -29.39 -22.67
C PRO A 41 -8.25 -30.88 -22.27
N GLU A 42 -7.11 -31.59 -22.30
CA GLU A 42 -7.07 -33.04 -22.06
C GLU A 42 -7.07 -33.46 -20.58
N ALA A 43 -6.80 -32.56 -19.63
CA ALA A 43 -6.68 -32.90 -18.20
C ALA A 43 -7.97 -32.64 -17.39
N ALA A 44 -8.98 -32.00 -17.98
CA ALA A 44 -10.14 -31.45 -17.27
C ALA A 44 -11.23 -32.47 -16.89
N ASP A 45 -11.16 -33.71 -17.40
CA ASP A 45 -12.24 -34.70 -17.22
C ASP A 45 -12.09 -35.64 -16.01
N ARG A 46 -10.94 -35.67 -15.34
CA ARG A 46 -10.71 -36.62 -14.22
C ARG A 46 -11.13 -36.12 -12.83
N VAL A 47 -11.53 -34.87 -12.66
CA VAL A 47 -11.70 -34.25 -11.31
C VAL A 47 -13.16 -33.87 -10.97
N LYS A 48 -14.14 -34.15 -11.85
CA LYS A 48 -15.48 -33.56 -11.75
C LYS A 48 -16.46 -34.19 -10.75
N ASN A 49 -16.18 -35.31 -10.09
CA ASN A 49 -17.20 -36.02 -9.29
C ASN A 49 -16.90 -35.99 -7.78
N HIS A 50 -17.51 -35.03 -7.06
CA HIS A 50 -18.57 -35.25 -6.05
C HIS A 50 -18.68 -34.16 -4.95
N ASP A 51 -17.70 -33.27 -4.77
CA ASP A 51 -17.73 -32.22 -3.71
C ASP A 51 -17.51 -30.78 -4.24
N ALA A 52 -17.59 -30.62 -5.56
CA ALA A 52 -17.10 -29.45 -6.29
C ALA A 52 -17.88 -28.13 -6.11
N PRO A 53 -19.22 -28.08 -5.92
CA PRO A 53 -19.93 -26.81 -5.87
C PRO A 53 -19.65 -26.01 -4.60
N ASP A 54 -19.64 -26.69 -3.45
CA ASP A 54 -19.59 -26.06 -2.13
C ASP A 54 -18.15 -25.64 -1.76
N ARG A 55 -17.17 -26.51 -2.04
CA ARG A 55 -15.73 -26.16 -1.92
C ARG A 55 -15.33 -25.02 -2.84
N LYS A 56 -15.87 -24.95 -4.07
CA LYS A 56 -15.55 -23.87 -5.01
C LYS A 56 -16.19 -22.54 -4.61
N ALA A 57 -17.38 -22.56 -4.00
CA ALA A 57 -18.03 -21.39 -3.45
C ALA A 57 -17.31 -20.86 -2.20
N GLN A 58 -16.92 -21.75 -1.28
CA GLN A 58 -16.16 -21.40 -0.08
C GLN A 58 -14.77 -20.85 -0.41
N LYS A 59 -14.04 -21.50 -1.33
CA LYS A 59 -12.74 -21.00 -1.82
C LYS A 59 -12.83 -19.65 -2.54
N ARG A 60 -13.93 -19.39 -3.28
CA ARG A 60 -14.17 -18.08 -3.90
C ARG A 60 -14.39 -16.98 -2.86
N ARG A 61 -15.16 -17.25 -1.81
CA ARG A 61 -15.39 -16.30 -0.71
C ARG A 61 -14.09 -15.96 0.02
N GLU A 62 -13.29 -16.98 0.33
CA GLU A 62 -11.98 -16.78 0.96
C GLU A 62 -11.01 -15.99 0.07
N ALA A 63 -10.97 -16.29 -1.24
CA ALA A 63 -10.15 -15.54 -2.19
C ALA A 63 -10.58 -14.07 -2.29
N GLU A 64 -11.90 -13.81 -2.28
CA GLU A 64 -12.46 -12.48 -2.34
C GLU A 64 -12.20 -11.68 -1.05
N GLU A 65 -12.28 -12.30 0.13
CA GLU A 65 -11.89 -11.69 1.40
C GLU A 65 -10.39 -11.37 1.45
N ARG A 66 -9.54 -12.29 0.99
CA ARG A 66 -8.09 -12.06 0.89
C ARG A 66 -7.77 -10.92 -0.09
N GLN A 67 -8.47 -10.84 -1.22
CA GLN A 67 -8.27 -9.79 -2.20
C GLN A 67 -8.75 -8.42 -1.69
N LYS A 68 -9.84 -8.39 -0.91
CA LYS A 68 -10.28 -7.18 -0.20
C LYS A 68 -9.23 -6.70 0.80
N ARG A 69 -8.67 -7.60 1.63
CA ARG A 69 -7.59 -7.28 2.56
C ARG A 69 -6.36 -6.74 1.83
N TYR A 70 -5.92 -7.38 0.75
CA TYR A 70 -4.79 -6.93 -0.04
C TYR A 70 -5.00 -5.52 -0.63
N ARG A 71 -6.19 -5.26 -1.20
CA ARG A 71 -6.52 -3.93 -1.74
C ARG A 71 -6.57 -2.86 -0.66
N ALA A 72 -7.15 -3.17 0.50
CA ALA A 72 -7.17 -2.26 1.64
C ALA A 72 -5.75 -1.92 2.13
N LEU A 73 -4.90 -2.94 2.32
CA LEU A 73 -3.50 -2.77 2.71
C LEU A 73 -2.70 -1.98 1.67
N LYS A 74 -2.95 -2.21 0.38
CA LYS A 74 -2.27 -1.47 -0.71
C LYS A 74 -2.63 0.02 -0.66
N GLY A 75 -3.92 0.34 -0.48
CA GLY A 75 -4.39 1.73 -0.38
C GLY A 75 -3.76 2.46 0.82
N VAL A 76 -3.77 1.82 2.00
CA VAL A 76 -3.16 2.41 3.21
C VAL A 76 -1.65 2.65 3.03
N ARG A 77 -0.93 1.73 2.38
CA ARG A 77 0.51 1.90 2.11
C ARG A 77 0.80 3.04 1.13
N GLU A 78 -0.01 3.19 0.09
CA GLU A 78 0.11 4.31 -0.87
C GLU A 78 -0.17 5.66 -0.20
N GLU A 79 -1.17 5.70 0.69
CA GLU A 79 -1.52 6.89 1.45
C GLU A 79 -0.43 7.26 2.46
N LEU A 80 0.12 6.28 3.19
CA LEU A 80 1.27 6.46 4.08
C LEU A 80 2.48 7.04 3.34
N ALA A 81 2.83 6.48 2.17
CA ALA A 81 3.93 6.99 1.36
C ALA A 81 3.71 8.45 0.92
N THR A 82 2.45 8.82 0.63
CA THR A 82 2.10 10.20 0.27
C THR A 82 2.22 11.14 1.47
N LEU A 83 1.75 10.71 2.65
CA LEU A 83 1.89 11.49 3.89
C LEU A 83 3.35 11.68 4.29
N GLU A 84 4.19 10.65 4.17
CA GLU A 84 5.63 10.75 4.46
C GLU A 84 6.33 11.79 3.58
N GLN A 85 5.98 11.82 2.28
CA GLN A 85 6.48 12.83 1.36
C GLN A 85 6.03 14.24 1.78
N GLN A 86 4.75 14.41 2.13
CA GLN A 86 4.20 15.70 2.56
C GLN A 86 4.82 16.17 3.88
N ILE A 87 5.02 15.28 4.86
CA ILE A 87 5.70 15.60 6.12
C ILE A 87 7.13 16.04 5.85
N THR A 88 7.86 15.31 4.99
CA THR A 88 9.24 15.66 4.64
C THR A 88 9.33 17.04 3.96
N GLU A 89 8.39 17.36 3.06
CA GLU A 89 8.33 18.66 2.39
C GLU A 89 8.03 19.79 3.39
N LEU A 90 7.04 19.59 4.27
CA LEU A 90 6.67 20.54 5.32
C LEU A 90 7.81 20.76 6.31
N ASP A 91 8.51 19.70 6.73
CA ASP A 91 9.64 19.79 7.66
C ASP A 91 10.84 20.53 7.01
N THR A 92 11.10 20.27 5.73
CA THR A 92 12.10 21.02 4.96
C THR A 92 11.75 22.51 4.91
N ARG A 93 10.50 22.83 4.56
CA ARG A 93 10.03 24.22 4.51
C ARG A 93 10.08 24.89 5.89
N LYS A 94 9.74 24.16 6.95
CA LYS A 94 9.85 24.64 8.34
C LYS A 94 11.30 24.99 8.67
N LYS A 95 12.24 24.10 8.35
CA LYS A 95 13.69 24.34 8.56
C LYS A 95 14.19 25.56 7.80
N GLU A 96 13.74 25.78 6.57
CA GLU A 96 14.05 26.99 5.80
C GLU A 96 13.56 28.25 6.51
N LEU A 97 12.29 28.25 6.97
CA LEU A 97 11.71 29.39 7.69
C LEU A 97 12.42 29.63 9.03
N ASP A 98 12.75 28.58 9.77
CA ASP A 98 13.52 28.66 11.01
C ASP A 98 14.91 29.27 10.76
N ALA A 99 15.58 28.86 9.68
CA ALA A 99 16.86 29.44 9.27
C ALA A 99 16.72 30.92 8.87
N MET A 100 15.63 31.28 8.19
CA MET A 100 15.32 32.67 7.87
C MET A 100 15.12 33.50 9.14
N PHE A 101 14.42 32.98 10.16
CA PHE A 101 14.25 33.66 11.46
C PHE A 101 15.56 33.88 12.21
N MET A 102 16.51 32.95 12.09
CA MET A 102 17.83 33.06 12.72
C MET A 102 18.84 33.89 11.91
N SER A 103 18.51 34.25 10.67
CA SER A 103 19.41 35.03 9.81
C SER A 103 19.55 36.48 10.28
N ALA A 104 20.73 37.07 10.08
CA ALA A 104 20.99 38.47 10.44
C ALA A 104 20.04 39.44 9.72
N ASN A 105 19.68 39.11 8.48
CA ASN A 105 18.78 39.90 7.63
C ASN A 105 17.32 39.87 8.12
N PHE A 106 16.97 39.00 9.06
CA PHE A 106 15.61 38.93 9.60
C PHE A 106 15.19 40.25 10.25
N LYS A 107 16.11 40.93 10.94
CA LYS A 107 15.85 42.20 11.63
C LYS A 107 15.60 43.37 10.68
N ASP A 108 16.01 43.23 9.42
CA ASP A 108 15.87 44.23 8.38
C ASP A 108 14.53 44.11 7.62
N LEU A 109 13.76 43.05 7.89
CA LEU A 109 12.43 42.86 7.30
C LEU A 109 11.41 43.82 7.92
N SER A 110 10.38 44.16 7.13
CA SER A 110 9.25 44.93 7.63
C SER A 110 8.40 44.13 8.61
N LEU A 111 7.69 44.83 9.50
CA LEU A 111 6.71 44.24 10.43
C LEU A 111 5.65 43.37 9.71
N ASP A 112 5.28 43.73 8.49
CA ASP A 112 4.29 42.97 7.70
C ASP A 112 4.88 41.65 7.17
N GLU A 113 6.13 41.67 6.69
CA GLU A 113 6.85 40.48 6.25
C GLU A 113 7.12 39.52 7.41
N MET A 114 7.57 40.04 8.56
CA MET A 114 7.76 39.24 9.78
C MET A 114 6.47 38.53 10.21
N ARG A 115 5.33 39.23 10.16
CA ARG A 115 4.02 38.64 10.46
C ARG A 115 3.62 37.57 9.45
N LYS A 116 3.86 37.80 8.16
CA LYS A 116 3.59 36.81 7.10
C LYS A 116 4.41 35.54 7.30
N LEU A 117 5.72 35.65 7.52
CA LEU A 117 6.56 34.48 7.78
C LEU A 117 6.13 33.74 9.05
N SER A 118 5.84 34.47 10.13
CA SER A 118 5.39 33.86 11.40
C SER A 118 4.08 33.08 11.21
N HIS A 119 3.14 33.64 10.45
CA HIS A 119 1.87 33.00 10.15
C HIS A 119 2.02 31.79 9.20
N GLU A 120 2.95 31.86 8.24
CA GLU A 120 3.31 30.71 7.39
C GLU A 120 3.92 29.59 8.22
N HIS A 121 4.86 29.90 9.11
CA HIS A 121 5.47 28.93 10.02
C HIS A 121 4.42 28.27 10.91
N GLU A 122 3.51 29.04 11.52
CA GLU A 122 2.41 28.49 12.32
C GLU A 122 1.50 27.56 11.51
N LYS A 123 1.18 27.92 10.27
CA LYS A 123 0.39 27.08 9.36
C LYS A 123 1.11 25.78 9.02
N ILE A 124 2.41 25.82 8.80
CA ILE A 124 3.21 24.62 8.49
C ILE A 124 3.25 23.70 9.69
N VAL A 125 3.52 24.23 10.90
CA VAL A 125 3.52 23.43 12.13
C VAL A 125 2.18 22.75 12.35
N ARG A 126 1.07 23.50 12.26
CA ARG A 126 -0.29 22.93 12.39
C ARG A 126 -0.61 21.89 11.32
N LYS A 127 -0.09 22.05 10.10
CA LYS A 127 -0.27 21.05 9.03
C LYS A 127 0.55 19.80 9.36
N LEU A 128 1.79 19.96 9.77
CA LEU A 128 2.70 18.87 10.08
C LEU A 128 2.13 18.00 11.20
N GLU A 129 1.66 18.59 12.31
CA GLU A 129 0.97 17.88 13.40
C GLU A 129 -0.21 17.02 12.89
N ARG A 130 -1.05 17.57 12.00
CA ARG A 130 -2.19 16.82 11.43
C ARG A 130 -1.76 15.67 10.52
N HIS A 131 -0.67 15.86 9.76
CA HIS A 131 -0.19 14.80 8.87
C HIS A 131 0.50 13.69 9.68
N GLU A 132 1.20 14.04 10.75
CA GLU A 132 1.79 13.08 11.70
C GLU A 132 0.70 12.28 12.44
N GLU A 133 -0.35 12.95 12.92
CA GLU A 133 -1.50 12.28 13.54
C GLU A 133 -2.18 11.32 12.55
N HIS A 134 -2.44 11.77 11.32
CA HIS A 134 -3.04 10.91 10.30
C HIS A 134 -2.11 9.74 9.90
N TRP A 135 -0.80 9.98 9.83
CA TRP A 135 0.19 8.93 9.56
C TRP A 135 0.16 7.87 10.66
N LEU A 136 0.08 8.29 11.93
CA LEU A 136 -0.04 7.39 13.08
C LEU A 136 -1.31 6.54 13.00
N GLU A 137 -2.46 7.16 12.72
CA GLU A 137 -3.73 6.43 12.55
C GLU A 137 -3.66 5.38 11.44
N LEU A 138 -3.00 5.71 10.31
CA LEU A 138 -2.84 4.77 9.20
C LEU A 138 -1.87 3.64 9.53
N GLN A 139 -0.81 3.90 10.31
CA GLN A 139 0.07 2.86 10.83
C GLN A 139 -0.67 1.91 11.79
N GLU A 140 -1.45 2.44 12.74
CA GLU A 140 -2.28 1.61 13.63
C GLU A 140 -3.28 0.75 12.84
N LYS A 141 -3.93 1.32 11.82
CA LYS A 141 -4.79 0.56 10.91
C LYS A 141 -4.00 -0.55 10.21
N LEU A 142 -2.79 -0.26 9.73
CA LEU A 142 -1.94 -1.23 9.05
C LEU A 142 -1.57 -2.40 9.97
N GLU A 143 -1.20 -2.13 11.22
CA GLU A 143 -0.88 -3.13 12.24
C GLU A 143 -2.12 -3.99 12.58
N ALA A 144 -3.30 -3.39 12.67
CA ALA A 144 -4.55 -4.12 12.92
C ALA A 144 -4.93 -5.11 11.80
N TYR A 145 -4.35 -4.97 10.60
CA TYR A 145 -4.55 -5.89 9.48
C TYR A 145 -3.44 -6.96 9.33
N GLN A 146 -2.35 -6.88 10.10
CA GLN A 146 -1.29 -7.90 10.15
C GLN A 146 -1.65 -9.04 11.11
#